data_AF-A0A1N6S231-F1
#
_entry.id   AF-A0A1N6S231-F1
#
_cell.length_a   1.000
_cell.length_b   1.000
_cell.length_c   1.000
_cell.angle_alpha   90.00
_cell.angle_beta   90.00
_cell.angle_gamma   90.00
#
_symmetry.space_group_name_H-M   'P 1'
#
loop_
_entity.id
_entity.type
_entity.pdbx_description
1 polymer ?
#
loop_
_entity_poly.entity_id
_entity_poly.type
_entity_poly.pdbx_seq_one_letter_code
_entity_poly.pdbx_strand_id
1 'polypeptide(L)'
;MNIEFHYYMTYLIAARAGFSSEEARTLAYSSQYIDDNDIIYNISQNSSDNYSNYISQTKNITKPKKKLFRIYPIFHFIPGEPTADSARRKDGKLHLLNTTPDSKNAREILKLALKSDNLYKIGLAVHSFADTFAHQNFVGYYDEFNIVKDIQKKLNSLLNNSPYEIGHAAAKHRPDIPNLIWEDPRLCDSHSLRDNKKIFLKAAGRIFKELKLYQEPDLKKHDLKREKKELKRDLAKAIGSSSCNPNLFNTNTKDQRLERYKKLALREEYGGVELKDYQISEWFNEVIKVDFRFMKIDNSSPWQRLFLDLLSSHLKIFKNSYSWKIEKYKESHWYKFQQAVRELQEEALQVLNPLVFDKLELENW
;
A
#
# COMPACT_ATOMS: atom_id res chain seq x y z
N MET A 1 3.94 3.12 -2.57
CA MET A 1 3.62 4.57 -2.50
C MET A 1 3.52 4.92 -1.01
N ASN A 2 3.06 6.12 -0.63
CA ASN A 2 2.82 6.45 0.78
C ASN A 2 1.36 6.86 1.02
N ILE A 3 1.07 7.21 2.27
CA ILE A 3 -0.24 7.68 2.74
C ILE A 3 -0.89 8.77 1.90
N GLU A 4 -0.11 9.65 1.25
CA GLU A 4 -0.67 10.67 0.36
C GLU A 4 -1.42 10.02 -0.79
N PHE A 5 -0.87 8.95 -1.37
CA PHE A 5 -1.56 8.23 -2.43
C PHE A 5 -2.55 7.22 -1.86
N HIS A 6 -2.10 6.31 -0.99
CA HIS A 6 -2.87 5.16 -0.52
C HIS A 6 -4.15 5.53 0.21
N TYR A 7 -4.15 6.64 0.95
CA TYR A 7 -5.36 7.15 1.61
C TYR A 7 -5.97 8.32 0.83
N TYR A 8 -5.29 9.46 0.79
CA TYR A 8 -5.91 10.72 0.36
C TYR A 8 -6.24 10.76 -1.14
N MET A 9 -5.30 10.41 -2.01
CA MET A 9 -5.58 10.37 -3.45
C MET A 9 -6.51 9.21 -3.80
N THR A 10 -6.39 8.04 -3.15
CA THR A 10 -7.31 6.91 -3.34
C THR A 10 -8.75 7.30 -3.02
N TYR A 11 -9.00 8.01 -1.92
CA TYR A 11 -10.33 8.55 -1.60
C TYR A 11 -10.87 9.43 -2.74
N LEU A 12 -10.06 10.39 -3.20
CA LEU A 12 -10.44 11.31 -4.27
C LEU A 12 -10.70 10.57 -5.59
N ILE A 13 -9.90 9.55 -5.89
CA ILE A 13 -10.05 8.72 -7.10
C ILE A 13 -11.37 7.93 -7.02
N ALA A 14 -11.67 7.31 -5.87
CA ALA A 14 -12.88 6.52 -5.67
C ALA A 14 -14.14 7.40 -5.68
N ALA A 15 -14.14 8.52 -4.95
CA ALA A 15 -15.26 9.45 -4.93
C ALA A 15 -15.55 10.00 -6.34
N ARG A 16 -14.50 10.42 -7.07
CA ARG A 16 -14.67 10.89 -8.47
C ARG A 16 -15.18 9.80 -9.40
N ALA A 17 -14.89 8.53 -9.10
CA ALA A 17 -15.36 7.39 -9.87
C ALA A 17 -16.83 7.05 -9.62
N GLY A 18 -17.50 7.67 -8.64
CA GLY A 18 -18.93 7.49 -8.36
C GLY A 18 -19.25 6.76 -7.05
N PHE A 19 -18.25 6.36 -6.26
CA PHE A 19 -18.48 5.79 -4.93
C PHE A 19 -18.95 6.89 -3.97
N SER A 20 -19.87 6.57 -3.06
CA SER A 20 -20.26 7.49 -1.98
C SER A 20 -19.06 7.84 -1.09
N SER A 21 -19.15 8.92 -0.32
CA SER A 21 -18.07 9.35 0.58
C SER A 21 -17.66 8.27 1.58
N GLU A 22 -18.61 7.52 2.15
CA GLU A 22 -18.33 6.43 3.08
C GLU A 22 -17.69 5.21 2.40
N GLU A 23 -18.12 4.86 1.19
CA GLU A 23 -17.51 3.77 0.42
C GLU A 23 -16.09 4.14 -0.01
N ALA A 24 -15.90 5.37 -0.51
CA ALA A 24 -14.60 5.91 -0.88
C ALA A 24 -13.64 5.94 0.32
N ARG A 25 -14.13 6.32 1.51
CA ARG A 25 -13.35 6.29 2.76
C ARG A 25 -13.00 4.87 3.17
N THR A 26 -13.93 3.93 3.09
CA THR A 26 -13.69 2.51 3.42
C THR A 26 -12.64 1.88 2.49
N LEU A 27 -12.74 2.15 1.19
CA LEU A 27 -11.78 1.71 0.18
C LEU A 27 -10.39 2.33 0.45
N ALA A 28 -10.33 3.65 0.66
CA ALA A 28 -9.09 4.37 0.94
C ALA A 28 -8.43 3.94 2.27
N TYR A 29 -9.22 3.74 3.33
CA TYR A 29 -8.73 3.24 4.60
C TYR A 29 -8.16 1.83 4.42
N SER A 30 -8.86 0.94 3.71
CA SER A 30 -8.34 -0.40 3.40
C SER A 30 -7.03 -0.34 2.61
N SER A 31 -6.96 0.57 1.63
CA SER A 31 -5.74 0.78 0.83
C SER A 31 -4.58 1.25 1.69
N GLN A 32 -4.76 2.10 2.71
CA GLN A 32 -3.66 2.49 3.59
C GLN A 32 -3.35 1.42 4.65
N TYR A 33 -4.37 0.77 5.19
CA TYR A 33 -4.21 -0.13 6.34
C TYR A 33 -3.42 -1.40 6.00
N ILE A 34 -3.31 -1.76 4.72
CA ILE A 34 -2.45 -2.85 4.24
C ILE A 34 -0.97 -2.65 4.62
N ASP A 35 -0.46 -1.42 4.55
CA ASP A 35 0.91 -1.06 4.96
C ASP A 35 1.07 -1.11 6.48
N ASP A 36 -0.03 -1.01 7.23
CA ASP A 36 -0.05 -0.90 8.68
C ASP A 36 -0.51 -2.17 9.39
N ASN A 37 -0.94 -3.18 8.64
CA ASN A 37 -1.35 -4.47 9.16
C ASN A 37 -0.14 -5.42 9.26
N ASP A 38 0.75 -5.13 10.21
CA ASP A 38 2.01 -5.84 10.45
C ASP A 38 2.08 -6.59 11.80
N ILE A 39 1.07 -6.41 12.65
CA ILE A 39 0.94 -7.05 13.96
C ILE A 39 -0.03 -8.23 13.91
N ILE A 40 0.39 -9.36 14.49
CA ILE A 40 -0.49 -10.51 14.73
C ILE A 40 -1.09 -10.36 16.13
N TYR A 41 -2.40 -10.16 16.17
CA TYR A 41 -3.23 -10.18 17.36
C TYR A 41 -3.88 -11.55 17.53
N ASN A 42 -3.90 -12.04 18.77
CA ASN A 42 -4.68 -13.22 19.13
C ASN A 42 -5.76 -12.76 20.10
N ILE A 43 -7.00 -12.75 19.63
CA ILE A 43 -8.16 -12.19 20.33
C ILE A 43 -8.94 -13.33 20.97
N SER A 44 -9.38 -13.13 22.21
CA SER A 44 -10.19 -14.08 22.95
C SER A 44 -9.52 -15.47 23.02
N GLN A 45 -8.23 -15.49 23.39
CA GLN A 45 -7.47 -16.74 23.51
C GLN A 45 -8.11 -17.65 24.57
N ASN A 46 -8.30 -18.93 24.22
CA ASN A 46 -8.93 -19.98 25.05
C ASN A 46 -10.46 -19.88 25.21
N SER A 47 -11.16 -19.15 24.33
CA SER A 47 -12.62 -19.20 24.21
C SER A 47 -13.08 -19.56 22.80
N SER A 48 -14.38 -19.83 22.62
CA SER A 48 -14.97 -20.30 21.35
C SER A 48 -14.95 -19.25 20.23
N ASP A 49 -14.78 -17.98 20.59
CA ASP A 49 -14.65 -16.80 19.73
C ASP A 49 -13.19 -16.41 19.44
N ASN A 50 -12.23 -17.31 19.71
CA ASN A 50 -10.81 -17.11 19.43
C ASN A 50 -10.57 -16.78 17.95
N TYR A 51 -9.78 -15.73 17.70
CA TYR A 51 -9.42 -15.30 16.37
C TYR A 51 -7.98 -14.79 16.30
N SER A 52 -7.29 -15.14 15.22
CA SER A 52 -5.96 -14.61 14.90
C SER A 52 -6.02 -13.95 13.53
N ASN A 53 -5.59 -12.70 13.42
CA ASN A 53 -5.58 -11.99 12.14
C ASN A 53 -4.43 -12.44 11.24
N TYR A 54 -4.48 -12.02 9.98
CA TYR A 54 -3.42 -12.29 9.02
C TYR A 54 -2.79 -10.96 8.58
N ILE A 55 -1.46 -10.89 8.61
CA ILE A 55 -0.73 -9.66 8.29
C ILE A 55 -0.53 -9.51 6.79
N SER A 56 -0.48 -8.27 6.33
CA SER A 56 -0.20 -7.89 4.93
C SER A 56 1.09 -7.10 4.78
N GLN A 57 1.83 -6.90 5.87
CA GLN A 57 3.14 -6.25 5.87
C GLN A 57 4.05 -6.89 6.94
N THR A 58 5.37 -6.83 6.73
CA THR A 58 6.35 -7.14 7.78
C THR A 58 7.33 -5.97 7.95
N LYS A 59 7.19 -5.17 9.01
CA LYS A 59 8.11 -4.04 9.29
C LYS A 59 9.31 -4.43 10.18
N ASN A 60 9.27 -5.60 10.85
CA ASN A 60 10.32 -5.98 11.78
C ASN A 60 11.54 -6.61 11.09
N ILE A 61 12.51 -5.77 10.75
CA ILE A 61 13.78 -6.13 10.10
C ILE A 61 14.66 -7.02 10.99
N THR A 62 14.50 -6.96 12.32
CA THR A 62 15.32 -7.75 13.28
C THR A 62 14.81 -9.18 13.48
N LYS A 63 13.57 -9.47 13.07
CA LYS A 63 12.97 -10.81 13.09
C LYS A 63 12.20 -11.04 11.78
N PRO A 64 12.89 -11.17 10.63
CA PRO A 64 12.22 -11.48 9.38
C PRO A 64 11.43 -12.76 9.57
N LYS A 65 10.10 -12.67 9.46
CA LYS A 65 9.22 -13.84 9.49
C LYS A 65 9.40 -14.53 8.15
N LYS A 66 10.49 -15.29 8.00
CA LYS A 66 10.93 -15.84 6.72
C LYS A 66 9.78 -16.53 5.97
N LYS A 67 8.92 -17.28 6.67
CA LYS A 67 7.71 -17.94 6.13
C LYS A 67 6.56 -17.02 5.63
N LEU A 68 6.77 -15.70 5.59
CA LEU A 68 5.77 -14.71 5.17
C LEU A 68 6.29 -13.85 4.01
N PHE A 69 7.41 -14.21 3.35
CA PHE A 69 7.94 -13.42 2.24
C PHE A 69 6.95 -13.22 1.10
N ARG A 70 6.06 -14.19 0.87
CA ARG A 70 4.97 -14.07 -0.12
C ARG A 70 4.12 -12.81 0.02
N ILE A 71 4.08 -12.19 1.21
CA ILE A 71 3.39 -10.92 1.45
C ILE A 71 3.90 -9.82 0.51
N TYR A 72 5.22 -9.67 0.34
CA TYR A 72 5.76 -8.55 -0.45
C TYR A 72 5.41 -8.66 -1.93
N PRO A 73 5.65 -9.78 -2.63
CA PRO A 73 5.27 -9.91 -4.04
C PRO A 73 3.77 -9.89 -4.27
N ILE A 74 2.94 -10.19 -3.27
CA ILE A 74 1.49 -10.16 -3.43
C ILE A 74 0.94 -8.75 -3.21
N PHE A 75 1.34 -8.08 -2.13
CA PHE A 75 0.70 -6.84 -1.69
C PHE A 75 1.43 -5.56 -2.09
N HIS A 76 2.75 -5.60 -2.32
CA HIS A 76 3.57 -4.39 -2.50
C HIS A 76 4.45 -4.39 -3.76
N PHE A 77 4.75 -5.56 -4.32
CA PHE A 77 5.70 -5.75 -5.43
C PHE A 77 5.19 -6.80 -6.42
N ILE A 78 3.97 -6.62 -6.94
CA ILE A 78 3.35 -7.58 -7.87
C ILE A 78 4.27 -7.80 -9.08
N PRO A 79 4.79 -9.03 -9.27
CA PRO A 79 5.60 -9.35 -10.43
C PRO A 79 4.83 -9.13 -11.73
N GLY A 80 5.47 -8.50 -12.70
CA GLY A 80 4.90 -8.30 -14.03
C GLY A 80 5.83 -8.80 -15.11
N GLU A 81 5.91 -8.09 -16.22
CA GLU A 81 6.66 -8.50 -17.42
C GLU A 81 8.13 -8.02 -17.35
N PRO A 82 9.13 -8.88 -17.05
CA PRO A 82 10.52 -8.42 -16.85
C PRO A 82 11.16 -7.87 -18.12
N THR A 83 10.64 -8.24 -19.29
CA THR A 83 11.09 -7.82 -20.61
C THR A 83 10.41 -6.55 -21.12
N ALA A 84 9.56 -5.90 -20.31
CA ALA A 84 8.94 -4.64 -20.69
C ALA A 84 10.00 -3.55 -20.95
N ASP A 85 9.74 -2.65 -21.89
CA ASP A 85 10.71 -1.59 -22.23
C ASP A 85 11.07 -0.71 -21.02
N SER A 86 10.11 -0.44 -20.12
CA SER A 86 10.33 0.30 -18.88
C SER A 86 11.17 -0.43 -17.82
N ALA A 87 11.43 -1.73 -18.02
CA ALA A 87 12.20 -2.59 -17.12
C ALA A 87 13.64 -2.82 -17.57
N ARG A 88 14.06 -2.21 -18.69
CA ARG A 88 15.41 -2.38 -19.25
C ARG A 88 16.48 -1.81 -18.33
N ARG A 89 17.47 -2.63 -18.02
CA ARG A 89 18.61 -2.29 -17.16
C ARG A 89 19.90 -2.15 -17.95
N LYS A 90 20.78 -1.25 -17.49
CA LYS A 90 22.13 -1.04 -18.04
C LYS A 90 23.01 -2.28 -17.94
N ASP A 91 22.82 -3.07 -16.89
CA ASP A 91 23.56 -4.31 -16.61
C ASP A 91 22.97 -5.55 -17.30
N GLY A 92 21.90 -5.40 -18.09
CA GLY A 92 21.26 -6.51 -18.80
C GLY A 92 20.51 -7.50 -17.90
N LYS A 93 20.43 -7.27 -16.57
CA LYS A 93 19.76 -8.20 -15.66
C LYS A 93 18.25 -8.21 -15.87
N LEU A 94 17.65 -9.39 -15.75
CA LEU A 94 16.21 -9.62 -15.71
C LEU A 94 15.88 -10.43 -14.46
N HIS A 95 14.68 -10.26 -13.92
CA HIS A 95 14.25 -11.00 -12.73
C HIS A 95 12.75 -11.35 -12.82
N LEU A 96 12.38 -12.62 -12.59
CA LEU A 96 10.98 -13.07 -12.71
C LEU A 96 10.05 -12.39 -11.71
N LEU A 97 10.54 -12.06 -10.51
CA LEU A 97 9.82 -11.27 -9.51
C LEU A 97 9.79 -9.75 -9.78
N ASN A 98 10.29 -9.27 -10.92
CA ASN A 98 10.39 -7.83 -11.17
C ASN A 98 9.01 -7.18 -11.24
N THR A 99 8.79 -6.18 -10.38
CA THR A 99 7.57 -5.37 -10.40
C THR A 99 7.60 -4.46 -11.62
N THR A 100 6.54 -4.49 -12.42
CA THR A 100 6.38 -3.58 -13.57
C THR A 100 5.02 -2.91 -13.55
N PRO A 101 4.91 -1.65 -14.04
CA PRO A 101 3.70 -0.85 -13.87
C PRO A 101 2.56 -1.33 -14.75
N ASP A 102 1.33 -1.35 -14.25
CA ASP A 102 0.12 -1.75 -15.01
C ASP A 102 0.23 -3.18 -15.61
N SER A 103 0.96 -4.08 -14.92
CA SER A 103 1.21 -5.44 -15.40
C SER A 103 -0.08 -6.23 -15.61
N LYS A 104 -0.04 -7.27 -16.44
CA LYS A 104 -1.20 -8.16 -16.65
C LYS A 104 -1.67 -8.78 -15.33
N ASN A 105 -0.73 -9.21 -14.49
CA ASN A 105 -1.01 -9.83 -13.20
C ASN A 105 -1.74 -8.86 -12.25
N ALA A 106 -1.23 -7.64 -12.11
CA ALA A 106 -1.85 -6.64 -11.24
C ALA A 106 -3.25 -6.22 -11.72
N ARG A 107 -3.46 -6.15 -13.04
CA ARG A 107 -4.79 -5.89 -13.63
C ARG A 107 -5.78 -7.01 -13.34
N GLU A 108 -5.35 -8.28 -13.41
CA GLU A 108 -6.24 -9.41 -13.12
C GLU A 108 -6.62 -9.45 -11.64
N ILE A 109 -5.68 -9.22 -10.73
CA ILE A 109 -5.94 -9.13 -9.28
C ILE A 109 -6.94 -8.00 -8.98
N LEU A 110 -6.74 -6.80 -9.56
CA LEU A 110 -7.69 -5.70 -9.40
C LEU A 110 -9.08 -6.04 -9.95
N LYS A 111 -9.16 -6.74 -11.08
CA LYS A 111 -10.42 -7.17 -11.68
C LYS A 111 -11.15 -8.20 -10.82
N LEU A 112 -10.45 -9.16 -10.22
CA LEU A 112 -11.03 -10.13 -9.28
C LEU A 112 -11.60 -9.42 -8.05
N ALA A 113 -10.87 -8.44 -7.51
CA ALA A 113 -11.33 -7.65 -6.38
C ALA A 113 -12.58 -6.82 -6.72
N LEU A 114 -12.64 -6.21 -7.91
CA LEU A 114 -13.84 -5.49 -8.36
C LEU A 114 -15.06 -6.40 -8.49
N LYS A 115 -14.89 -7.61 -9.06
CA LYS A 115 -15.99 -8.57 -9.24
C LYS A 115 -16.58 -9.09 -7.93
N SER A 116 -15.91 -8.90 -6.80
CA SER A 116 -16.41 -9.41 -5.52
C SER A 116 -17.32 -8.43 -4.78
N ASP A 117 -17.49 -7.21 -5.30
CA ASP A 117 -18.26 -6.12 -4.68
C ASP A 117 -17.86 -5.83 -3.23
N ASN A 118 -16.62 -6.17 -2.85
CA ASN A 118 -16.12 -6.07 -1.48
C ASN A 118 -15.15 -4.87 -1.39
N LEU A 119 -15.62 -3.76 -0.82
CA LEU A 119 -14.85 -2.51 -0.71
C LEU A 119 -13.49 -2.68 -0.05
N TYR A 120 -13.37 -3.57 0.94
CA TYR A 120 -12.10 -3.83 1.60
C TYR A 120 -11.12 -4.51 0.64
N LYS A 121 -11.59 -5.52 -0.10
CA LYS A 121 -10.79 -6.23 -1.10
C LYS A 121 -10.43 -5.32 -2.28
N ILE A 122 -11.35 -4.48 -2.74
CA ILE A 122 -11.10 -3.47 -3.76
C ILE A 122 -10.01 -2.50 -3.28
N GLY A 123 -10.10 -2.00 -2.04
CA GLY A 123 -9.08 -1.10 -1.48
C GLY A 123 -7.70 -1.74 -1.39
N LEU A 124 -7.62 -2.99 -0.93
CA LEU A 124 -6.39 -3.78 -0.92
C LEU A 124 -5.80 -3.95 -2.33
N ALA A 125 -6.62 -4.30 -3.33
CA ALA A 125 -6.14 -4.49 -4.70
C ALA A 125 -5.75 -3.16 -5.37
N VAL A 126 -6.44 -2.05 -5.06
CA VAL A 126 -6.07 -0.70 -5.51
C VAL A 126 -4.71 -0.31 -4.95
N HIS A 127 -4.42 -0.61 -3.68
CA HIS A 127 -3.08 -0.44 -3.10
C HIS A 127 -2.01 -1.17 -3.90
N SER A 128 -2.17 -2.49 -4.03
CA SER A 128 -1.15 -3.33 -4.67
C SER A 128 -0.95 -2.98 -6.14
N PHE A 129 -2.04 -2.61 -6.83
CA PHE A 129 -1.98 -2.09 -8.20
C PHE A 129 -1.23 -0.75 -8.28
N ALA A 130 -1.50 0.19 -7.36
CA ALA A 130 -0.80 1.48 -7.32
C ALA A 130 0.70 1.30 -7.08
N ASP A 131 1.07 0.37 -6.19
CA ASP A 131 2.46 0.06 -5.88
C ASP A 131 3.25 -0.46 -7.09
N THR A 132 2.59 -1.10 -8.07
CA THR A 132 3.28 -1.49 -9.32
C THR A 132 3.89 -0.29 -10.06
N PHE A 133 3.35 0.91 -9.87
CA PHE A 133 3.86 2.13 -10.48
C PHE A 133 5.04 2.72 -9.70
N ALA A 134 4.92 2.85 -8.39
CA ALA A 134 5.99 3.44 -7.58
C ALA A 134 7.18 2.48 -7.45
N HIS A 135 6.91 1.21 -7.19
CA HIS A 135 7.90 0.18 -6.90
C HIS A 135 8.39 -0.57 -8.14
N GLN A 136 8.08 -0.08 -9.35
CA GLN A 136 8.58 -0.68 -10.58
C GLN A 136 10.12 -0.80 -10.56
N ASN A 137 10.63 -1.87 -11.14
CA ASN A 137 12.05 -2.21 -11.21
C ASN A 137 12.68 -2.57 -9.86
N PHE A 138 11.86 -2.98 -8.90
CA PHE A 138 12.26 -3.64 -7.66
C PHE A 138 11.54 -4.99 -7.53
N VAL A 139 12.13 -5.88 -6.73
CA VAL A 139 11.55 -7.18 -6.38
C VAL A 139 11.19 -7.19 -4.90
N GLY A 140 10.02 -7.74 -4.57
CA GLY A 140 9.58 -7.96 -3.19
C GLY A 140 10.29 -9.13 -2.51
N TYR A 141 11.60 -9.26 -2.71
CA TYR A 141 12.41 -10.36 -2.22
C TYR A 141 13.81 -9.87 -1.88
N TYR A 142 14.54 -10.60 -1.05
CA TYR A 142 15.94 -10.31 -0.76
C TYR A 142 16.79 -10.67 -1.99
N ASP A 143 17.17 -9.68 -2.78
CA ASP A 143 17.93 -9.91 -4.00
C ASP A 143 18.86 -8.73 -4.35
N GLU A 144 20.00 -9.04 -4.97
CA GLU A 144 20.94 -8.04 -5.48
C GLU A 144 20.34 -7.13 -6.56
N PHE A 145 19.26 -7.57 -7.22
CA PHE A 145 18.52 -6.79 -8.21
C PHE A 145 18.05 -5.43 -7.65
N ASN A 146 17.79 -5.37 -6.34
CA ASN A 146 17.35 -4.17 -5.63
C ASN A 146 18.48 -3.17 -5.32
N ILE A 147 19.76 -3.57 -5.40
CA ILE A 147 20.91 -2.72 -5.04
C ILE A 147 21.00 -1.49 -5.94
N VAL A 148 20.90 -0.31 -5.33
CA VAL A 148 21.14 0.98 -6.00
C VAL A 148 22.47 1.57 -5.51
N LYS A 149 23.58 1.13 -6.11
CA LYS A 149 24.96 1.35 -5.63
C LYS A 149 25.28 2.82 -5.29
N ASP A 150 24.85 3.76 -6.13
CA ASP A 150 25.15 5.19 -5.92
C ASP A 150 24.32 5.82 -4.79
N ILE A 151 23.18 5.20 -4.43
CA ILE A 151 22.33 5.65 -3.31
C ILE A 151 22.73 4.95 -2.00
N GLN A 152 23.19 3.69 -2.07
CA GLN A 152 23.53 2.85 -0.93
C GLN A 152 24.93 3.10 -0.33
N LYS A 153 25.83 3.81 -1.05
CA LYS A 153 27.21 4.13 -0.59
C LYS A 153 27.33 4.86 0.77
N LYS A 154 26.22 5.23 1.42
CA LYS A 154 26.21 5.90 2.73
C LYS A 154 25.95 4.99 3.95
N LEU A 155 25.73 3.68 3.81
CA LEU A 155 25.33 2.83 4.95
C LEU A 155 26.19 1.57 5.22
N ASN A 156 26.98 1.10 4.26
CA ASN A 156 27.71 -0.18 4.40
C ASN A 156 28.99 -0.11 5.27
N SER A 157 29.11 0.86 6.19
CA SER A 157 30.25 0.93 7.10
C SER A 157 30.00 0.34 8.49
N LEU A 158 28.77 -0.10 8.84
CA LEU A 158 28.49 -0.41 10.26
C LEU A 158 27.71 -1.69 10.60
N LEU A 159 27.01 -2.40 9.70
CA LEU A 159 26.22 -3.57 10.12
C LEU A 159 26.23 -4.73 9.10
N ASN A 160 26.82 -5.86 9.53
CA ASN A 160 26.78 -7.17 8.85
C ASN A 160 25.44 -7.87 9.09
N ASN A 161 24.43 -7.64 8.25
CA ASN A 161 23.28 -8.54 8.12
C ASN A 161 22.69 -8.40 6.71
N SER A 162 22.94 -9.39 5.84
CA SER A 162 22.54 -9.50 4.42
C SER A 162 22.78 -8.24 3.55
N PRO A 163 23.68 -8.28 2.55
CA PRO A 163 23.93 -7.12 1.67
C PRO A 163 22.72 -6.77 0.77
N TYR A 164 21.68 -7.58 0.79
CA TYR A 164 20.52 -7.46 -0.09
C TYR A 164 19.34 -6.85 0.65
N GLU A 165 18.73 -5.84 0.04
CA GLU A 165 17.58 -5.12 0.58
C GLU A 165 16.29 -5.58 -0.12
N ILE A 166 15.17 -5.62 0.59
CA ILE A 166 13.87 -5.94 -0.02
C ILE A 166 13.32 -4.69 -0.70
N GLY A 167 12.82 -4.87 -1.92
CA GLY A 167 12.11 -3.84 -2.63
C GLY A 167 12.94 -2.57 -2.80
N HIS A 168 12.31 -1.43 -2.59
CA HIS A 168 12.94 -0.12 -2.77
C HIS A 168 13.69 0.42 -1.55
N ALA A 169 13.97 -0.40 -0.53
CA ALA A 169 14.74 0.05 0.63
C ALA A 169 16.08 0.72 0.24
N ALA A 170 16.70 0.25 -0.85
CA ALA A 170 17.90 0.84 -1.48
C ALA A 170 17.71 2.26 -2.01
N ALA A 171 16.51 2.57 -2.48
CA ALA A 171 16.13 3.91 -2.93
C ALA A 171 15.54 4.76 -1.79
N LYS A 172 15.39 4.21 -0.59
CA LYS A 172 14.70 4.82 0.56
C LYS A 172 13.26 5.20 0.19
N HIS A 173 12.77 6.32 0.71
CA HIS A 173 11.42 6.85 0.42
C HIS A 173 11.28 7.51 -0.96
N ARG A 174 12.34 7.52 -1.79
CA ARG A 174 12.29 8.26 -3.07
C ARG A 174 11.14 7.83 -3.97
N PRO A 175 10.85 6.54 -4.18
CA PRO A 175 9.74 6.15 -5.06
C PRO A 175 8.36 6.59 -4.54
N ASP A 176 8.24 6.89 -3.25
CA ASP A 176 6.97 7.16 -2.58
C ASP A 176 6.62 8.64 -2.47
N ILE A 177 7.57 9.55 -2.74
CA ILE A 177 7.33 11.00 -2.62
C ILE A 177 6.65 11.52 -3.89
N PRO A 178 5.39 11.97 -3.86
CA PRO A 178 4.59 12.21 -5.07
C PRO A 178 5.18 13.25 -6.04
N ASN A 179 5.89 14.26 -5.52
CA ASN A 179 6.45 15.35 -6.32
C ASN A 179 7.95 15.20 -6.60
N LEU A 180 8.58 14.09 -6.21
CA LEU A 180 10.02 13.91 -6.38
C LEU A 180 10.38 13.49 -7.80
N ILE A 181 11.45 14.09 -8.33
CA ILE A 181 12.22 13.61 -9.47
C ILE A 181 13.53 13.05 -8.93
N TRP A 182 13.85 11.82 -9.30
CA TRP A 182 15.10 11.17 -8.91
C TRP A 182 15.60 10.26 -10.03
N GLU A 183 16.84 9.79 -9.93
CA GLU A 183 17.43 8.90 -10.92
C GLU A 183 17.62 7.50 -10.35
N ASP A 184 17.18 6.49 -11.11
CA ASP A 184 17.52 5.09 -10.88
C ASP A 184 18.68 4.69 -11.82
N PRO A 185 19.92 4.65 -11.32
CA PRO A 185 21.10 4.40 -12.14
C PRO A 185 21.17 2.97 -12.70
N ARG A 186 20.28 2.07 -12.24
CA ARG A 186 20.21 0.69 -12.73
C ARG A 186 19.57 0.62 -14.12
N LEU A 187 18.69 1.55 -14.45
CA LEU A 187 17.89 1.54 -15.67
C LEU A 187 18.64 2.19 -16.84
N CYS A 188 18.30 1.78 -18.07
CA CYS A 188 18.78 2.45 -19.28
C CYS A 188 18.39 3.94 -19.30
N ASP A 189 19.16 4.78 -19.98
CA ASP A 189 19.00 6.25 -19.95
C ASP A 189 17.61 6.73 -20.37
N SER A 190 16.91 5.98 -21.21
CA SER A 190 15.52 6.28 -21.60
C SER A 190 14.51 6.18 -20.45
N HIS A 191 14.86 5.50 -19.37
CA HIS A 191 13.97 5.19 -18.23
C HIS A 191 14.59 5.48 -16.84
N SER A 192 15.85 5.91 -16.77
CA SER A 192 16.56 6.18 -15.51
C SER A 192 15.97 7.38 -14.75
N LEU A 193 15.46 8.40 -15.46
CA LEU A 193 14.81 9.54 -14.82
C LEU A 193 13.39 9.19 -14.34
N ARG A 194 13.21 9.22 -13.02
CA ARG A 194 11.96 8.86 -12.32
C ARG A 194 11.22 10.13 -11.92
N ASP A 195 10.23 10.54 -12.71
CA ASP A 195 9.30 11.63 -12.38
C ASP A 195 8.07 11.07 -11.66
N ASN A 196 8.11 11.06 -10.32
CA ASN A 196 7.05 10.43 -9.53
C ASN A 196 5.70 11.09 -9.76
N LYS A 197 5.65 12.42 -10.01
CA LYS A 197 4.39 13.10 -10.28
C LYS A 197 3.72 12.51 -11.51
N LYS A 198 4.47 12.29 -12.60
CA LYS A 198 3.94 11.64 -13.81
C LYS A 198 3.53 10.19 -13.55
N ILE A 199 4.33 9.45 -12.79
CA ILE A 199 4.07 8.05 -12.43
C ILE A 199 2.79 7.91 -11.60
N PHE A 200 2.63 8.72 -10.56
CA PHE A 200 1.47 8.73 -9.67
C PHE A 200 0.20 9.12 -10.45
N LEU A 201 0.27 10.13 -11.32
CA LEU A 201 -0.86 10.51 -12.17
C LEU A 201 -1.20 9.45 -13.23
N LYS A 202 -0.24 8.63 -13.65
CA LYS A 202 -0.50 7.47 -14.52
C LYS A 202 -1.27 6.40 -13.73
N ALA A 203 -0.81 6.07 -12.52
CA ALA A 203 -1.49 5.14 -11.61
C ALA A 203 -2.93 5.60 -11.31
N ALA A 204 -3.10 6.83 -10.85
CA ALA A 204 -4.41 7.42 -10.52
C ALA A 204 -5.38 7.36 -11.71
N GLY A 205 -4.92 7.72 -12.91
CA GLY A 205 -5.75 7.65 -14.10
C GLY A 205 -6.06 6.22 -14.56
N ARG A 206 -5.25 5.22 -14.21
CA ARG A 206 -5.55 3.81 -14.50
C ARG A 206 -6.57 3.26 -13.50
N ILE A 207 -6.36 3.51 -12.20
CA ILE A 207 -7.28 3.13 -11.12
C ILE A 207 -8.65 3.76 -11.36
N PHE A 208 -8.71 5.07 -11.59
CA PHE A 208 -9.96 5.77 -11.89
C PHE A 208 -10.73 5.13 -13.05
N LYS A 209 -10.03 4.74 -14.11
CA LYS A 209 -10.68 4.10 -15.25
C LYS A 209 -11.35 2.77 -14.85
N GLU A 210 -10.67 1.93 -14.08
CA GLU A 210 -11.24 0.64 -13.65
C GLU A 210 -12.41 0.86 -12.68
N LEU A 211 -12.25 1.76 -11.70
CA LEU A 211 -13.31 2.09 -10.74
C LEU A 211 -14.54 2.72 -11.40
N LYS A 212 -14.33 3.67 -12.33
CA LYS A 212 -15.43 4.36 -13.03
C LYS A 212 -16.19 3.43 -13.96
N LEU A 213 -15.51 2.53 -14.66
CA LEU A 213 -16.19 1.53 -15.49
C LEU A 213 -16.88 0.44 -14.67
N TYR A 214 -16.44 0.20 -13.43
CA TYR A 214 -17.17 -0.66 -12.50
C TYR A 214 -18.47 0.00 -12.03
N GLN A 215 -18.44 1.29 -11.67
CA GLN A 215 -19.64 2.04 -11.27
C GLN A 215 -20.60 2.35 -12.44
N GLU A 216 -20.04 2.65 -13.61
CA GLU A 216 -20.79 3.02 -14.82
C GLU A 216 -20.29 2.22 -16.05
N PRO A 217 -20.70 0.94 -16.19
CA PRO A 217 -20.23 0.07 -17.28
C PRO A 217 -20.53 0.60 -18.69
N ASP A 218 -21.64 1.32 -18.85
CA ASP A 218 -22.11 1.87 -20.12
C ASP A 218 -21.56 3.28 -20.43
N LEU A 219 -20.64 3.80 -19.62
CA LEU A 219 -20.07 5.13 -19.81
C LEU A 219 -19.38 5.25 -21.18
N LYS A 220 -19.74 6.29 -21.93
CA LYS A 220 -19.14 6.57 -23.23
C LYS A 220 -17.64 6.83 -23.09
N LYS A 221 -16.85 6.25 -24.01
CA LYS A 221 -15.38 6.42 -24.05
C LYS A 221 -14.92 7.88 -24.03
N HIS A 222 -15.68 8.78 -24.66
CA HIS A 222 -15.40 10.21 -24.67
C HIS A 222 -15.47 10.81 -23.26
N ASP A 223 -16.55 10.50 -22.52
CA ASP A 223 -16.80 11.05 -21.19
C ASP A 223 -15.81 10.49 -20.17
N LEU A 224 -15.52 9.18 -20.24
CA LEU A 224 -14.45 8.56 -19.45
C LEU A 224 -13.10 9.24 -19.66
N LYS A 225 -12.75 9.58 -20.91
CA LYS A 225 -11.49 10.27 -21.24
C LYS A 225 -11.48 11.69 -20.69
N ARG A 226 -12.60 12.41 -20.76
CA ARG A 226 -12.76 13.76 -20.21
C ARG A 226 -12.59 13.75 -18.69
N GLU A 227 -13.35 12.93 -17.98
CA GLU A 227 -13.32 12.88 -16.50
C GLU A 227 -11.96 12.41 -15.98
N LYS A 228 -11.34 11.42 -16.64
CA LYS A 228 -9.98 10.99 -16.32
C LYS A 228 -8.96 12.13 -16.47
N LYS A 229 -9.12 12.97 -17.51
CA LYS A 229 -8.23 14.13 -17.73
C LYS A 229 -8.43 15.18 -16.64
N GLU A 230 -9.67 15.44 -16.23
CA GLU A 230 -10.01 16.36 -15.14
C GLU A 230 -9.44 15.89 -13.81
N LEU A 231 -9.65 14.62 -13.45
CA LEU A 231 -9.07 14.02 -12.25
C LEU A 231 -7.55 14.19 -12.21
N LYS A 232 -6.86 13.82 -13.30
CA LYS A 232 -5.41 13.96 -13.38
C LYS A 232 -4.96 15.41 -13.26
N ARG A 233 -5.69 16.36 -13.84
CA ARG A 233 -5.37 17.80 -13.74
C ARG A 233 -5.48 18.26 -12.29
N ASP A 234 -6.53 17.85 -11.60
CA ASP A 234 -6.81 18.31 -10.24
C ASP A 234 -5.86 17.68 -9.22
N LEU A 235 -5.57 16.38 -9.36
CA LEU A 235 -4.49 15.72 -8.60
C LEU A 235 -3.11 16.33 -8.92
N ALA A 236 -2.83 16.69 -10.17
CA ALA A 236 -1.56 17.34 -10.53
C ALA A 236 -1.40 18.70 -9.86
N LYS A 237 -2.49 19.46 -9.70
CA LYS A 237 -2.51 20.72 -8.94
C LYS A 237 -2.32 20.45 -7.45
N ALA A 238 -2.98 19.44 -6.90
CA ALA A 238 -2.87 19.09 -5.48
C ALA A 238 -1.46 18.60 -5.10
N ILE A 239 -0.80 17.80 -5.94
CA ILE A 239 0.61 17.37 -5.75
C ILE A 239 1.57 18.59 -5.78
N GLY A 240 1.23 19.64 -6.53
CA GLY A 240 2.08 20.83 -6.68
C GLY A 240 3.29 20.59 -7.60
N SER A 241 4.26 21.49 -7.59
CA SER A 241 5.44 21.44 -8.47
C SER A 241 6.35 20.25 -8.15
N SER A 242 6.89 19.63 -9.20
CA SER A 242 7.92 18.60 -9.06
C SER A 242 9.22 19.21 -8.54
N SER A 243 10.01 18.43 -7.79
CA SER A 243 11.29 18.84 -7.22
C SER A 243 12.34 17.74 -7.43
N CYS A 244 13.58 18.11 -7.75
CA CYS A 244 14.73 17.19 -7.76
C CYS A 244 15.36 17.02 -6.37
N ASN A 245 14.87 17.74 -5.36
CA ASN A 245 15.40 17.68 -4.01
C ASN A 245 14.28 17.31 -3.02
N PRO A 246 14.40 16.18 -2.31
CA PRO A 246 13.39 15.75 -1.35
C PRO A 246 13.25 16.69 -0.15
N ASN A 247 14.25 17.54 0.12
CA ASN A 247 14.35 18.35 1.35
C ASN A 247 14.41 19.87 1.13
N LEU A 248 14.27 20.39 -0.10
CA LEU A 248 14.46 21.81 -0.34
C LEU A 248 13.14 22.58 -0.38
N PHE A 249 13.02 23.47 0.61
CA PHE A 249 12.08 24.59 0.81
C PHE A 249 10.78 24.29 1.57
N ASN A 250 10.39 25.22 2.47
CA ASN A 250 9.11 25.28 3.21
C ASN A 250 7.87 25.39 2.30
N THR A 251 8.01 25.16 0.99
CA THR A 251 6.97 25.24 -0.02
C THR A 251 6.76 23.86 -0.64
N ASN A 252 5.49 23.48 -0.80
CA ASN A 252 5.04 22.16 -1.21
C ASN A 252 5.42 21.00 -0.23
N THR A 253 5.34 21.23 1.08
CA THR A 253 5.55 20.18 2.09
C THR A 253 4.48 19.08 2.00
N LYS A 254 4.73 17.92 2.64
CA LYS A 254 3.72 16.85 2.77
C LYS A 254 2.41 17.41 3.33
N ASP A 255 2.47 18.16 4.43
CA ASP A 255 1.27 18.72 5.07
C ASP A 255 0.52 19.67 4.12
N GLN A 256 1.23 20.53 3.40
CA GLN A 256 0.61 21.40 2.39
C GLN A 256 -0.04 20.61 1.25
N ARG A 257 0.51 19.45 0.85
CA ARG A 257 -0.13 18.55 -0.13
C ARG A 257 -1.39 17.90 0.47
N LEU A 258 -1.31 17.42 1.71
CA LEU A 258 -2.45 16.84 2.43
C LEU A 258 -3.62 17.83 2.53
N GLU A 259 -3.34 19.07 2.91
CA GLU A 259 -4.36 20.13 2.97
C GLU A 259 -5.02 20.39 1.61
N ARG A 260 -4.25 20.30 0.51
CA ARG A 260 -4.83 20.41 -0.84
C ARG A 260 -5.67 19.21 -1.23
N TYR A 261 -5.32 17.99 -0.80
CA TYR A 261 -6.18 16.82 -1.01
C TYR A 261 -7.49 16.94 -0.23
N LYS A 262 -7.42 17.33 1.05
CA LYS A 262 -8.61 17.57 1.90
C LYS A 262 -9.51 18.66 1.33
N LYS A 263 -8.92 19.78 0.87
CA LYS A 263 -9.67 20.84 0.18
C LYS A 263 -10.34 20.36 -1.10
N LEU A 264 -9.73 19.40 -1.80
CA LEU A 264 -10.32 18.82 -3.01
C LEU A 264 -11.51 17.92 -2.67
N ALA A 265 -11.47 17.18 -1.56
CA ALA A 265 -12.55 16.31 -1.08
C ALA A 265 -13.85 17.07 -0.75
N LEU A 266 -13.76 18.36 -0.41
CA LEU A 266 -14.91 19.23 -0.15
C LEU A 266 -15.75 19.55 -1.40
N ARG A 267 -15.24 19.29 -2.60
CA ARG A 267 -16.01 19.49 -3.83
C ARG A 267 -16.97 18.33 -4.03
N GLU A 268 -18.16 18.62 -4.57
CA GLU A 268 -19.22 17.64 -4.78
C GLU A 268 -18.74 16.43 -5.60
N GLU A 269 -17.98 16.65 -6.67
CA GLU A 269 -17.44 15.59 -7.53
C GLU A 269 -16.35 14.73 -6.86
N TYR A 270 -15.93 15.08 -5.65
CA TYR A 270 -14.93 14.37 -4.83
C TYR A 270 -15.51 13.94 -3.46
N GLY A 271 -16.83 13.86 -3.35
CA GLY A 271 -17.55 13.36 -2.18
C GLY A 271 -18.23 14.45 -1.35
N GLY A 272 -17.89 15.73 -1.57
CA GLY A 272 -18.58 16.89 -0.97
C GLY A 272 -18.48 16.98 0.56
N VAL A 273 -17.53 16.28 1.18
CA VAL A 273 -17.40 16.19 2.64
C VAL A 273 -15.95 16.35 3.08
N GLU A 274 -15.75 16.74 4.33
CA GLU A 274 -14.44 16.80 4.94
C GLU A 274 -13.83 15.40 5.07
N LEU A 275 -12.67 15.19 4.45
CA LEU A 275 -11.92 13.94 4.58
C LEU A 275 -11.13 13.94 5.89
N LYS A 276 -11.58 13.12 6.84
CA LYS A 276 -10.89 12.91 8.12
C LYS A 276 -9.49 12.33 7.93
N ASP A 277 -8.58 12.73 8.79
CA ASP A 277 -7.23 12.17 8.85
C ASP A 277 -7.29 10.66 9.14
N TYR A 278 -6.46 9.90 8.43
CA TYR A 278 -6.31 8.47 8.67
C TYR A 278 -5.73 8.22 10.07
N GLN A 279 -6.41 7.37 10.84
CA GLN A 279 -5.94 6.91 12.14
C GLN A 279 -5.75 5.40 12.10
N ILE A 280 -4.50 4.95 12.15
CA ILE A 280 -4.11 3.52 12.08
C ILE A 280 -4.93 2.58 12.99
N SER A 281 -5.37 3.07 14.15
CA SER A 281 -6.05 2.26 15.16
C SER A 281 -7.57 2.44 15.19
N GLU A 282 -8.18 3.21 14.27
CA GLU A 282 -9.63 3.49 14.27
C GLU A 282 -10.46 2.20 14.27
N TRP A 283 -10.29 1.38 13.23
CA TRP A 283 -11.04 0.12 13.09
C TRP A 283 -10.73 -0.89 14.20
N PHE A 284 -9.47 -0.97 14.64
CA PHE A 284 -9.07 -1.88 15.71
C PHE A 284 -9.70 -1.48 17.05
N ASN A 285 -9.63 -0.19 17.40
CA ASN A 285 -10.14 0.33 18.66
C ASN A 285 -11.67 0.27 18.74
N GLU A 286 -12.38 0.27 17.61
CA GLU A 286 -13.83 0.08 17.57
C GLU A 286 -14.25 -1.27 18.14
N VAL A 287 -13.53 -2.34 17.76
CA VAL A 287 -13.96 -3.72 17.99
C VAL A 287 -13.14 -4.47 19.05
N ILE A 288 -11.91 -4.05 19.35
CA ILE A 288 -11.02 -4.74 20.28
C ILE A 288 -10.90 -4.01 21.62
N LYS A 289 -11.08 -4.78 22.70
CA LYS A 289 -10.79 -4.39 24.07
C LYS A 289 -9.40 -4.90 24.43
N VAL A 290 -8.56 -3.99 24.90
CA VAL A 290 -7.24 -4.31 25.43
C VAL A 290 -7.30 -4.30 26.94
N ASP A 291 -6.91 -5.40 27.57
CA ASP A 291 -6.86 -5.56 29.01
C ASP A 291 -5.42 -5.40 29.51
N PHE A 292 -5.11 -4.19 29.99
CA PHE A 292 -3.85 -3.85 30.62
C PHE A 292 -3.92 -4.11 32.13
N ARG A 293 -4.25 -5.34 32.54
CA ARG A 293 -4.32 -5.75 33.96
C ARG A 293 -3.03 -5.48 34.78
N PHE A 294 -1.92 -5.10 34.13
CA PHE A 294 -0.62 -4.83 34.76
C PHE A 294 -0.09 -3.40 34.63
N MET A 295 -0.82 -2.44 34.03
CA MET A 295 -0.36 -1.04 33.98
C MET A 295 -1.51 -0.07 34.25
N LYS A 296 -1.36 0.78 35.26
CA LYS A 296 -2.20 1.98 35.47
C LYS A 296 -1.86 2.98 34.36
N ILE A 297 -2.57 2.92 33.24
CA ILE A 297 -2.37 3.82 32.10
C ILE A 297 -3.67 4.56 31.84
N ASP A 298 -3.53 5.85 31.53
CA ASP A 298 -4.62 6.69 31.09
C ASP A 298 -5.05 6.31 29.67
N ASN A 299 -6.26 5.76 29.55
CA ASN A 299 -6.80 5.21 28.30
C ASN A 299 -7.12 6.26 27.22
N SER A 300 -6.93 7.54 27.50
CA SER A 300 -7.25 8.65 26.60
C SER A 300 -6.14 9.00 25.59
N SER A 301 -4.93 8.44 25.71
CA SER A 301 -3.78 8.80 24.86
C SER A 301 -3.49 7.78 23.74
N PRO A 302 -3.71 8.13 22.46
CA PRO A 302 -3.41 7.27 21.30
C PRO A 302 -1.92 6.91 21.18
N TRP A 303 -1.03 7.80 21.61
CA TRP A 303 0.43 7.58 21.58
C TRP A 303 0.89 6.54 22.60
N GLN A 304 0.26 6.51 23.78
CA GLN A 304 0.55 5.47 24.77
C GLN A 304 0.08 4.10 24.29
N ARG A 305 -1.06 4.02 23.58
CA ARG A 305 -1.50 2.77 22.91
C ARG A 305 -0.54 2.32 21.83
N LEU A 306 -0.10 3.21 20.94
CA LEU A 306 0.88 2.89 19.90
C LEU A 306 2.21 2.38 20.49
N PHE A 307 2.66 3.02 21.57
CA PHE A 307 3.85 2.60 22.34
C PHE A 307 3.67 1.22 22.98
N LEU A 308 2.49 0.92 23.53
CA LEU A 308 2.16 -0.37 24.14
C LEU A 308 1.97 -1.49 23.12
N ASP A 309 1.41 -1.22 21.94
CA ASP A 309 1.32 -2.19 20.84
C ASP A 309 2.72 -2.53 20.30
N LEU A 310 3.61 -1.53 20.20
CA LEU A 310 5.01 -1.74 19.90
C LEU A 310 5.69 -2.59 20.99
N LEU A 311 5.51 -2.26 22.27
CA LEU A 311 6.14 -2.97 23.40
C LEU A 311 5.60 -4.39 23.59
N SER A 312 4.30 -4.61 23.40
CA SER A 312 3.66 -5.92 23.56
C SER A 312 4.07 -6.90 22.45
N SER A 313 4.40 -6.40 21.25
CA SER A 313 5.00 -7.22 20.19
C SER A 313 6.40 -7.76 20.55
N HIS A 314 7.12 -7.08 21.45
CA HIS A 314 8.47 -7.44 21.89
C HIS A 314 8.48 -8.30 23.17
N LEU A 315 7.44 -8.19 24.00
CA LEU A 315 7.31 -8.93 25.25
C LEU A 315 6.27 -10.03 25.12
N LYS A 316 6.69 -11.30 25.16
CA LYS A 316 5.82 -12.51 25.25
C LYS A 316 4.87 -12.52 26.48
N ILE A 317 4.82 -11.43 27.24
CA ILE A 317 4.18 -11.29 28.55
C ILE A 317 2.67 -11.00 28.41
N PHE A 318 2.18 -10.63 27.22
CA PHE A 318 0.77 -10.22 27.00
C PHE A 318 -0.10 -11.30 26.35
N LYS A 319 0.08 -12.57 26.74
CA LYS A 319 -0.90 -13.63 26.40
C LYS A 319 -2.23 -13.29 27.11
N ASN A 320 -3.34 -13.31 26.39
CA ASN A 320 -4.71 -12.96 26.86
C ASN A 320 -5.06 -11.47 27.04
N SER A 321 -4.35 -10.53 26.39
CA SER A 321 -4.65 -9.08 26.53
C SER A 321 -5.70 -8.54 25.57
N TYR A 322 -6.19 -9.31 24.59
CA TYR A 322 -7.16 -8.85 23.58
C TYR A 322 -8.45 -9.65 23.63
N SER A 323 -9.60 -8.95 23.63
CA SER A 323 -10.96 -9.54 23.60
C SER A 323 -11.90 -8.68 22.76
N TRP A 324 -13.01 -9.25 22.29
CA TRP A 324 -14.01 -8.50 21.53
C TRP A 324 -14.80 -7.53 22.43
N LYS A 325 -15.04 -6.31 21.95
CA LYS A 325 -15.91 -5.32 22.61
C LYS A 325 -17.39 -5.56 22.36
N ILE A 326 -17.71 -6.14 21.22
CA ILE A 326 -19.06 -6.30 20.70
C ILE A 326 -19.27 -7.73 20.25
N GLU A 327 -20.47 -8.27 20.43
CA GLU A 327 -20.82 -9.62 20.00
C GLU A 327 -20.83 -9.74 18.47
N LYS A 328 -21.28 -8.68 17.77
CA LYS A 328 -21.32 -8.59 16.30
C LYS A 328 -19.98 -8.18 15.68
N TYR A 329 -18.86 -8.58 16.26
CA TYR A 329 -17.52 -8.17 15.78
C TYR A 329 -17.26 -8.51 14.31
N LYS A 330 -17.93 -9.53 13.76
CA LYS A 330 -17.81 -9.94 12.35
C LYS A 330 -18.34 -8.89 11.37
N GLU A 331 -19.20 -7.99 11.83
CA GLU A 331 -19.73 -6.89 11.01
C GLU A 331 -18.79 -5.67 10.99
N SER A 332 -17.80 -5.62 11.88
CA SER A 332 -16.85 -4.50 12.01
C SER A 332 -15.94 -4.35 10.78
N HIS A 333 -15.48 -3.14 10.55
CA HIS A 333 -14.50 -2.86 9.50
C HIS A 333 -13.21 -3.65 9.68
N TRP A 334 -12.70 -3.75 10.92
CA TRP A 334 -11.46 -4.46 11.19
C TRP A 334 -11.58 -5.94 10.82
N TYR A 335 -12.64 -6.63 11.24
CA TYR A 335 -12.80 -8.05 10.92
C TYR A 335 -12.95 -8.28 9.41
N LYS A 336 -13.80 -7.51 8.74
CA LYS A 336 -14.01 -7.60 7.29
C LYS A 336 -12.74 -7.34 6.49
N PHE A 337 -11.93 -6.36 6.91
CA PHE A 337 -10.62 -6.12 6.33
C PHE A 337 -9.70 -7.33 6.48
N GLN A 338 -9.63 -7.93 7.68
CA GLN A 338 -8.76 -9.09 7.92
C GLN A 338 -9.18 -10.32 7.12
N GLN A 339 -10.49 -10.50 6.85
CA GLN A 339 -10.96 -11.53 5.91
C GLN A 339 -10.55 -11.20 4.47
N ALA A 340 -10.75 -9.95 4.04
CA ALA A 340 -10.38 -9.51 2.69
C ALA A 340 -8.88 -9.66 2.39
N VAL A 341 -8.00 -9.48 3.39
CA VAL A 341 -6.55 -9.74 3.25
C VAL A 341 -6.29 -11.20 2.90
N ARG A 342 -6.95 -12.14 3.58
CA ARG A 342 -6.79 -13.58 3.32
C ARG A 342 -7.30 -13.96 1.94
N GLU A 343 -8.51 -13.52 1.61
CA GLU A 343 -9.16 -13.79 0.31
C GLU A 343 -8.34 -13.23 -0.86
N LEU A 344 -7.88 -11.97 -0.77
CA LEU A 344 -7.08 -11.38 -1.84
C LEU A 344 -5.75 -12.10 -2.01
N GLN A 345 -5.12 -12.55 -0.92
CA GLN A 345 -3.88 -13.32 -1.00
C GLN A 345 -4.10 -14.63 -1.75
N GLU A 346 -5.18 -15.35 -1.44
CA GLU A 346 -5.52 -16.61 -2.10
C GLU A 346 -5.78 -16.41 -3.60
N GLU A 347 -6.56 -15.40 -3.97
CA GLU A 347 -6.83 -15.04 -5.37
C GLU A 347 -5.56 -14.60 -6.11
N ALA A 348 -4.71 -13.79 -5.48
CA ALA A 348 -3.45 -13.36 -6.07
C ALA A 348 -2.49 -14.53 -6.27
N LEU A 349 -2.44 -15.49 -5.35
CA LEU A 349 -1.65 -16.71 -5.51
C LEU A 349 -2.16 -17.57 -6.68
N GLN A 350 -3.48 -17.68 -6.87
CA GLN A 350 -4.03 -18.39 -8.03
C GLN A 350 -3.59 -17.76 -9.37
N VAL A 351 -3.46 -16.43 -9.42
CA VAL A 351 -2.95 -15.71 -10.60
C VAL A 351 -1.43 -15.91 -10.74
N LEU A 352 -0.68 -15.76 -9.66
CA LEU A 352 0.79 -15.65 -9.71
C LEU A 352 1.53 -16.98 -9.67
N ASN A 353 0.99 -18.02 -9.03
CA ASN A 353 1.64 -19.34 -8.94
C ASN A 353 2.04 -19.90 -10.31
N PRO A 354 1.10 -20.13 -11.27
CA PRO A 354 1.45 -20.76 -12.54
C PRO A 354 2.32 -19.85 -13.44
N LEU A 355 2.27 -18.54 -13.21
CA LEU A 355 2.97 -17.56 -14.04
C LEU A 355 4.37 -17.26 -13.55
N VAL A 356 4.59 -17.30 -12.23
CA VAL A 356 5.77 -16.75 -11.55
C VAL A 356 6.31 -17.73 -10.50
N PHE A 357 5.55 -18.05 -9.46
CA PHE A 357 6.12 -18.71 -8.28
C PHE A 357 6.42 -20.19 -8.49
N ASP A 358 5.61 -20.93 -9.25
CA ASP A 358 5.85 -22.35 -9.54
C ASP A 358 7.08 -22.56 -10.45
N LYS A 359 7.66 -21.47 -10.98
CA LYS A 359 8.87 -21.47 -11.82
C LYS A 359 10.14 -21.13 -11.04
N LEU A 360 10.03 -20.93 -9.72
CA LEU A 360 11.13 -20.49 -8.86
C LEU A 360 11.21 -21.38 -7.63
N GLU A 361 12.42 -21.75 -7.23
CA GLU A 361 12.67 -22.34 -5.92
C GLU A 361 13.01 -21.21 -4.93
N LEU A 362 11.96 -20.64 -4.31
CA LEU A 362 12.11 -19.55 -3.36
C LEU A 362 12.39 -20.09 -1.96
N GLU A 363 13.58 -19.80 -1.42
CA GLU A 363 13.93 -20.15 -0.05
C GLU A 363 12.99 -19.45 0.96
N ASN A 364 12.37 -20.22 1.84
CA ASN A 364 11.43 -19.71 2.86
C ASN A 364 10.12 -19.12 2.30
N TRP A 365 9.66 -19.58 1.13
CA TRP A 365 8.35 -19.23 0.54
C TRP A 365 7.15 -19.62 1.43
#